data_AF-G9ZPD9-F1
#
_entry.id   AF-G9ZPD9-F1
#
_cell.length_a   1.000
_cell.length_b   1.000
_cell.length_c   1.000
_cell.angle_alpha   90.00
_cell.angle_beta   90.00
_cell.angle_gamma   90.00
#
_symmetry.space_group_name_H-M   'P 1'
#
loop_
_entity.id
_entity.type
_entity.pdbx_description
1 polymer ?
#
loop_
_entity_poly.entity_id
_entity_poly.type
_entity_poly.pdbx_seq_one_letter_code
_entity_poly.pdbx_strand_id
1 'polypeptide(L)'
;MQEREFGAYERLLSGALLTMAAGALDAYTYLEDGGVFAGLQTGNLILTGLRVGRGEFGAIIQALVSLGMFAVGVAIIRVVPIPLPQ
;
A
#
# COMPACT_ATOMS: atom_id res chain seq x y z
N MET A 1 38.51 0.66 8.24
CA MET A 1 37.12 0.84 7.78
C MET A 1 36.49 -0.54 7.72
N GLN A 2 35.48 -0.82 8.54
CA GLN A 2 34.82 -2.13 8.58
C GLN A 2 33.86 -2.19 7.39
N GLU A 3 34.13 -3.06 6.40
CA GLU A 3 33.17 -3.32 5.32
C GLU A 3 31.91 -3.91 5.94
N ARG A 4 30.80 -3.16 5.89
CA ARG A 4 29.49 -3.71 6.23
C ARG A 4 29.10 -4.66 5.11
N GLU A 5 29.05 -5.95 5.38
CA GLU A 5 28.33 -6.90 4.53
C GLU A 5 26.85 -6.51 4.57
N PHE A 6 26.38 -5.84 3.51
CA PHE A 6 24.96 -5.53 3.36
C PHE A 6 24.22 -6.82 3.00
N GLY A 7 23.21 -7.18 3.80
CA GLY A 7 22.31 -8.27 3.50
C GLY A 7 21.62 -8.05 2.17
N ALA A 8 21.15 -9.14 1.54
CA ALA A 8 20.53 -9.07 0.23
C ALA A 8 19.35 -8.09 0.16
N TYR A 9 18.64 -7.89 1.27
CA TYR A 9 17.50 -6.97 1.37
C TYR A 9 17.90 -5.49 1.58
N GLU A 10 19.14 -5.19 2.00
CA GLU A 10 19.64 -3.81 2.12
C GLU A 10 20.27 -3.27 0.83
N ARG A 11 20.28 -4.05 -0.25
CA ARG A 11 20.82 -3.64 -1.55
C ARG A 11 19.86 -2.72 -2.30
N LEU A 12 20.43 -1.75 -3.01
CA LEU A 12 19.69 -0.84 -3.89
C LEU A 12 18.83 -1.58 -4.92
N LEU A 13 19.35 -2.67 -5.49
CA LEU A 13 18.60 -3.50 -6.44
C LEU A 13 17.31 -4.05 -5.83
N SER A 14 17.37 -4.56 -4.60
CA SER A 14 16.22 -5.13 -3.89
C SER A 14 15.18 -4.04 -3.63
N GLY A 15 15.61 -2.87 -3.14
CA GLY A 15 14.73 -1.72 -2.94
C GLY A 15 14.11 -1.21 -4.25
N ALA A 16 14.88 -1.15 -5.33
CA ALA A 16 14.41 -0.72 -6.65
C ALA A 16 13.37 -1.69 -7.22
N LEU A 17 13.63 -3.00 -7.14
CA LEU A 17 12.70 -4.04 -7.59
C LEU A 17 11.40 -4.01 -6.79
N LEU A 18 11.48 -3.87 -5.46
CA LEU A 18 10.31 -3.75 -4.59
C LEU A 18 9.50 -2.48 -4.89
N THR A 19 10.18 -1.35 -5.11
CA THR A 19 9.52 -0.08 -5.48
C THR A 19 8.80 -0.20 -6.83
N MET A 20 9.46 -0.81 -7.82
CA MET A 20 8.87 -1.06 -9.13
C MET A 20 7.66 -1.99 -9.04
N ALA A 21 7.75 -3.08 -8.27
CA ALA A 21 6.65 -4.01 -8.06
C ALA A 21 5.47 -3.34 -7.35
N ALA A 22 5.72 -2.56 -6.29
CA ALA A 22 4.68 -1.81 -5.59
C ALA A 22 3.97 -0.82 -6.52
N GLY A 23 4.74 -0.02 -7.28
CA GLY A 23 4.18 0.93 -8.24
C GLY A 23 3.40 0.26 -9.37
N ALA A 24 3.87 -0.89 -9.87
CA ALA A 24 3.18 -1.67 -10.90
C ALA A 24 1.85 -2.23 -10.40
N LEU A 25 1.81 -2.74 -9.16
CA LEU A 25 0.57 -3.22 -8.53
C LEU A 25 -0.42 -2.07 -8.35
N ASP A 26 0.02 -0.91 -7.86
CA ASP A 26 -0.84 0.26 -7.70
C ASP A 26 -1.39 0.78 -9.04
N ALA A 27 -0.57 0.79 -10.09
CA ALA A 27 -1.03 1.17 -11.43
C ALA A 27 -2.05 0.17 -11.98
N TYR A 28 -1.80 -1.13 -11.81
CA TYR A 28 -2.70 -2.19 -12.25
C TYR A 28 -4.06 -2.09 -11.56
N THR A 29 -4.10 -2.02 -10.23
CA THR A 29 -5.39 -1.93 -9.51
C THR A 29 -6.12 -0.63 -9.80
N TYR A 30 -5.40 0.46 -10.06
CA TYR A 30 -6.05 1.72 -10.44
C TYR A 30 -6.71 1.61 -11.82
N LEU A 31 -6.05 0.98 -12.79
CA LEU A 31 -6.58 0.87 -14.14
C LEU A 31 -7.70 -0.18 -14.25
N GLU A 32 -7.54 -1.34 -13.61
CA GLU A 32 -8.42 -2.49 -13.79
C GLU A 32 -9.43 -2.69 -12.64
N ASP A 33 -9.07 -2.35 -11.40
CA ASP A 33 -9.89 -2.62 -10.19
C ASP A 33 -10.67 -1.38 -9.72
N GLY A 34 -11.35 -0.69 -10.65
CA GLY A 34 -12.31 0.37 -10.30
C GLY A 34 -11.70 1.68 -9.79
N GLY A 35 -10.46 1.97 -10.16
CA GLY A 35 -9.83 3.26 -9.87
C GLY A 35 -9.43 3.42 -8.41
N VAL A 36 -8.91 2.36 -7.78
CA VAL A 36 -8.32 2.41 -6.44
C VAL A 36 -6.89 1.85 -6.44
N PHE A 37 -6.05 2.38 -5.58
CA PHE A 37 -4.69 1.91 -5.35
C PHE A 37 -4.66 0.81 -4.28
N ALA A 38 -3.81 -0.20 -4.45
CA ALA A 38 -3.63 -1.25 -3.47
C ALA A 38 -2.86 -0.76 -2.22
N GLY A 39 -1.78 -0.02 -2.43
CA GLY A 39 -0.86 0.48 -1.41
C GLY A 39 -0.99 1.97 -1.11
N LEU A 40 -1.37 2.80 -2.09
CA LEU A 40 -1.45 4.27 -1.93
C LEU A 40 -2.76 4.74 -1.26
N GLN A 41 -2.93 4.44 0.03
CA GLN A 41 -4.16 4.77 0.77
C GLN A 41 -4.44 6.27 0.87
N THR A 42 -3.42 7.13 1.00
CA THR A 42 -3.61 8.59 0.92
C THR A 42 -4.16 9.01 -0.45
N GLY A 43 -3.72 8.36 -1.53
CA GLY A 43 -4.25 8.57 -2.88
C GLY A 43 -5.74 8.19 -2.97
N ASN A 44 -6.11 7.04 -2.41
CA ASN A 44 -7.52 6.61 -2.34
C ASN A 44 -8.40 7.61 -1.57
N LEU A 45 -7.89 8.20 -0.48
CA LEU A 45 -8.60 9.22 0.28
C LEU A 45 -8.85 10.49 -0.56
N ILE A 46 -7.82 10.96 -1.28
CA ILE A 46 -7.91 12.13 -2.16
C ILE A 46 -8.93 11.88 -3.30
N LEU A 47 -8.84 10.73 -3.97
CA LEU A 47 -9.77 10.35 -5.04
C LEU A 47 -11.22 10.25 -4.53
N THR A 48 -11.40 9.70 -3.33
CA THR A 48 -12.72 9.63 -2.69
C THR A 48 -13.27 11.03 -2.43
N GLY A 49 -12.47 11.95 -1.89
CA GLY A 49 -12.88 13.34 -1.68
C GLY A 49 -13.26 14.06 -2.98
N LEU A 50 -12.52 13.81 -4.06
CA LEU A 50 -12.83 14.36 -5.38
C LEU A 50 -14.15 13.80 -5.93
N ARG A 51 -14.38 12.48 -5.82
CA ARG A 51 -15.62 11.82 -6.24
C ARG A 51 -16.83 12.32 -5.46
N VAL A 52 -16.69 12.50 -4.14
CA VAL A 52 -17.72 13.13 -3.29
C VAL A 52 -18.05 14.53 -3.78
N GLY A 53 -17.03 15.35 -4.06
CA GLY A 53 -17.22 16.71 -4.58
C GLY A 53 -17.90 16.76 -5.96
N ARG A 54 -17.80 15.69 -6.76
CA ARG A 54 -18.46 15.55 -8.07
C ARG A 54 -19.84 14.87 -8.00
N GLY A 55 -20.24 14.36 -6.83
CA GLY A 55 -21.48 13.58 -6.67
C GLY A 55 -21.39 12.14 -7.23
N GLU A 56 -20.19 11.64 -7.50
CA GLU A 56 -19.94 10.32 -8.11
C GLU A 56 -19.75 9.23 -7.03
N PHE A 57 -20.85 8.85 -6.38
CA PHE A 57 -20.78 7.93 -5.23
C PHE A 57 -20.53 6.46 -5.58
N GLY A 58 -20.70 6.06 -6.85
CA GLY A 58 -20.63 4.67 -7.28
C GLY A 58 -19.29 3.98 -6.98
N ALA A 59 -18.18 4.72 -7.01
CA ALA A 59 -16.84 4.20 -6.79
C ALA A 59 -16.26 4.50 -5.40
N ILE A 60 -17.07 5.00 -4.46
CA ILE A 60 -16.62 5.33 -3.09
C ILE A 60 -16.51 4.07 -2.24
N ILE A 61 -17.43 3.12 -2.41
CA ILE A 61 -17.48 1.88 -1.62
C ILE A 61 -16.16 1.11 -1.77
N GLN A 62 -15.61 1.03 -2.98
CA GLN A 62 -14.38 0.32 -3.26
C GLN A 62 -13.17 0.95 -2.54
N ALA A 63 -13.12 2.29 -2.48
CA ALA A 63 -12.09 3.01 -1.74
C ALA A 63 -12.22 2.83 -0.21
N LEU A 64 -13.46 2.80 0.31
CA LEU A 64 -13.72 2.51 1.73
C LEU A 64 -13.33 1.08 2.10
N VAL A 65 -13.60 0.11 1.22
CA VAL A 65 -13.18 -1.29 1.42
C VAL A 65 -11.65 -1.40 1.44
N SER A 66 -10.95 -0.75 0.51
CA SER A 66 -9.48 -0.69 0.52
C SER A 66 -8.95 -0.13 1.84
N LEU A 67 -9.49 1.01 2.29
CA LEU A 67 -9.08 1.63 3.55
C LEU A 67 -9.37 0.74 4.76
N GLY A 68 -10.52 0.07 4.77
CA GLY A 68 -10.90 -0.90 5.80
C GLY A 68 -9.94 -2.09 5.87
N MET A 69 -9.61 -2.69 4.72
CA MET A 69 -8.65 -3.80 4.64
C MET A 69 -7.24 -3.38 5.08
N PHE A 70 -6.82 -2.16 4.73
CA PHE A 70 -5.55 -1.61 5.23
C PHE A 70 -5.56 -1.48 6.76
N ALA A 71 -6.64 -0.93 7.33
CA ALA A 71 -6.78 -0.81 8.78
C ALA A 71 -6.76 -2.17 9.49
N VAL A 72 -7.40 -3.19 8.91
CA VAL A 72 -7.34 -4.58 9.40
C VAL A 72 -5.90 -5.10 9.38
N GLY A 73 -5.16 -4.89 8.29
CA GLY A 73 -3.74 -5.29 8.21
C GLY A 73 -2.88 -4.64 9.29
N VAL A 74 -3.06 -3.33 9.52
CA VAL A 74 -2.37 -2.60 10.61
C VAL A 74 -2.76 -3.17 11.98
N ALA A 75 -4.04 -3.46 12.21
CA ALA A 75 -4.52 -4.05 13.45
C ALA A 75 -3.90 -5.44 13.70
N ILE A 76 -3.82 -6.28 12.67
CA ILE A 76 -3.16 -7.60 12.75
C ILE A 76 -1.71 -7.43 13.19
N ILE A 77 -0.93 -6.58 12.52
CA ILE A 77 0.49 -6.35 12.87
C ILE A 77 0.66 -5.84 14.30
N ARG A 78 -0.29 -5.02 14.79
CA ARG A 78 -0.27 -4.48 16.16
C ARG A 78 -0.61 -5.53 17.22
N VAL A 79 -1.47 -6.49 16.89
CA VAL A 79 -1.97 -7.49 17.85
C VAL A 79 -1.10 -8.74 17.84
N VAL A 80 -0.48 -9.10 16.70
CA VAL A 80 0.40 -10.26 16.59
C VAL A 80 1.69 -9.97 17.34
N PRO A 81 1.99 -10.69 18.44
CA PRO A 81 3.26 -10.55 19.13
C PRO A 81 4.34 -11.16 18.24
N ILE A 82 5.23 -10.32 17.72
CA ILE A 82 6.41 -10.76 16.99
C ILE A 82 7.41 -11.22 18.06
N PRO A 83 7.74 -12.52 18.16
CA PRO A 83 8.78 -12.97 19.06
C PRO A 83 10.10 -12.43 18.54
N LEU A 84 10.68 -11.43 19.21
CA LEU A 84 12.05 -11.03 18.90
C LEU A 84 12.99 -12.16 19.34
N PRO A 85 13.93 -12.60 18.49
CA PRO A 85 15.04 -13.42 18.94
C PRO A 85 15.81 -12.64 20.01
N GLN A 86 16.02 -13.28 21.16
CA GLN A 86 16.78 -12.74 22.30
C GLN A 86 18.28 -12.83 21.98
#